data_AF-A0A668TF29-F1
#
_entry.id   AF-A0A668TF29-F1
#
_cell.length_a   1.000
_cell.length_b   1.000
_cell.length_c   1.000
_cell.angle_alpha   90.00
_cell.angle_beta   90.00
_cell.angle_gamma   90.00
#
_symmetry.space_group_name_H-M   'P 1'
#
loop_
_entity.id
_entity.type
_entity.pdbx_description
1 polymer ?
#
loop_
_entity_poly.entity_id
_entity_poly.type
_entity_poly.pdbx_seq_one_letter_code
_entity_poly.pdbx_strand_id
1 'polypeptide(L)'
;MIDLKIKFCYPRTVEELLQQVASLHEPTNTSPTPPSLIIVDRLESFLSGPGGGSQSGFHPEEKSCAAHIAALLCDTAAFLTQVLEQRGSSSAPCRIIASFLPEVNAGGDPSATDPILDVLDRYFQVPTLQCHRIIKKGGEKLFLSDIR
;
A
#
# COMPACT_ATOMS: atom_id res chain seq x y z
N MET A 1 -9.40 -26.98 4.38
CA MET A 1 -10.40 -25.98 3.96
C MET A 1 -9.83 -24.63 4.33
N ILE A 2 -9.45 -23.82 3.35
CA ILE A 2 -8.85 -22.50 3.60
C ILE A 2 -10.03 -21.53 3.67
N ASP A 3 -10.43 -21.12 4.87
CA ASP A 3 -11.45 -20.08 5.04
C ASP A 3 -10.87 -18.74 4.57
N LEU A 4 -11.11 -18.39 3.30
CA LEU A 4 -10.67 -17.13 2.73
C LEU A 4 -11.59 -16.00 3.20
N LYS A 5 -11.31 -15.44 4.37
CA LYS A 5 -12.06 -14.30 4.93
C LYS A 5 -11.47 -12.98 4.43
N ILE A 6 -12.10 -12.38 3.44
CA ILE A 6 -11.74 -11.05 2.93
C ILE A 6 -12.43 -9.98 3.80
N LYS A 7 -11.67 -8.97 4.25
CA LYS A 7 -12.19 -7.79 4.95
C LYS A 7 -12.01 -6.57 4.05
N PHE A 8 -13.11 -5.88 3.76
CA PHE A 8 -13.09 -4.62 3.03
C PHE A 8 -13.11 -3.44 4.02
N CYS A 9 -12.26 -2.47 3.77
CA CYS A 9 -12.18 -1.22 4.51
C CYS A 9 -12.18 -0.06 3.51
N TYR A 10 -12.88 1.03 3.82
CA TYR A 10 -13.04 2.19 2.94
C TYR A 10 -12.69 3.48 3.69
N PRO A 11 -11.42 3.69 4.07
CA PRO A 11 -11.00 4.92 4.72
C PRO A 11 -11.22 6.11 3.78
N ARG A 12 -11.72 7.21 4.34
CA ARG A 12 -11.97 8.48 3.65
C ARG A 12 -10.79 9.43 3.75
N THR A 13 -9.95 9.27 4.76
CA THR A 13 -8.77 10.11 5.01
C THR A 13 -7.53 9.27 5.24
N VAL A 14 -6.36 9.91 5.17
CA VAL A 14 -5.09 9.24 5.48
C VAL A 14 -5.06 8.78 6.94
N GLU A 15 -5.60 9.55 7.88
CA GLU A 15 -5.65 9.19 9.30
C GLU A 15 -6.48 7.93 9.53
N GLU A 16 -7.62 7.81 8.85
CA GLU A 16 -8.46 6.60 8.91
C GLU A 16 -7.73 5.37 8.34
N LEU A 17 -7.00 5.55 7.23
CA LEU A 17 -6.18 4.47 6.64
C LEU A 17 -5.09 4.04 7.62
N LEU A 18 -4.32 4.99 8.17
CA LEU A 18 -3.25 4.72 9.12
C LEU A 18 -3.79 4.03 10.37
N GLN A 19 -4.91 4.48 10.91
CA GLN A 19 -5.53 3.87 12.09
C GLN A 19 -5.97 2.43 11.82
N GLN A 20 -6.55 2.16 10.65
CA GLN A 20 -6.96 0.80 10.27
C GLN A 20 -5.76 -0.13 10.08
N VAL A 21 -4.69 0.34 9.43
CA VAL A 21 -3.47 -0.44 9.26
C VAL A 21 -2.81 -0.69 10.62
N ALA A 22 -2.68 0.33 11.46
CA ALA A 22 -2.11 0.22 12.80
C ALA A 22 -2.88 -0.77 13.68
N SER A 23 -4.22 -0.81 13.58
CA SER A 23 -5.06 -1.74 14.34
C SER A 23 -4.79 -3.22 14.02
N LEU A 24 -4.13 -3.55 12.91
CA LEU A 24 -3.73 -4.92 12.59
C LEU A 24 -2.62 -5.45 13.50
N HIS A 25 -1.91 -4.57 14.21
CA HIS A 25 -0.95 -4.96 15.24
C HIS A 25 -1.61 -5.41 16.55
N GLU A 26 -2.88 -5.04 16.75
CA GLU A 26 -3.58 -5.38 17.96
C GLU A 26 -4.01 -6.86 17.89
N PRO A 27 -3.65 -7.69 18.90
CA PRO A 27 -4.05 -9.08 18.95
C PRO A 27 -5.57 -9.15 19.04
N THR A 28 -6.21 -9.51 17.92
CA THR A 28 -7.67 -9.61 17.90
C THR A 28 -8.04 -10.91 18.61
N ASN A 29 -8.52 -10.82 19.86
CA ASN A 29 -9.06 -11.95 20.62
C ASN A 29 -10.23 -12.68 19.89
N THR A 30 -10.72 -12.12 18.77
CA THR A 30 -11.88 -12.57 18.00
C THR A 30 -11.58 -12.97 16.55
N SER A 31 -10.35 -12.77 16.05
CA SER A 31 -9.96 -13.16 14.68
C SER A 31 -9.06 -14.40 14.72
N PRO A 32 -9.49 -15.57 14.21
CA PRO A 32 -8.70 -16.78 14.29
C PRO A 32 -7.51 -16.79 13.35
N THR A 33 -7.32 -15.84 12.41
CA THR A 33 -6.18 -15.83 11.47
C THR A 33 -5.77 -14.39 11.10
N PRO A 34 -4.48 -13.99 11.25
CA PRO A 34 -3.98 -12.71 10.74
C PRO A 34 -4.04 -12.66 9.20
N PRO A 35 -4.22 -11.48 8.59
CA PRO A 35 -4.21 -11.35 7.14
C PRO A 35 -2.84 -11.68 6.54
N SER A 36 -2.83 -12.49 5.47
CA SER A 36 -1.63 -12.79 4.66
C SER A 36 -1.47 -11.88 3.44
N LEU A 37 -2.44 -11.01 3.18
CA LEU A 37 -2.41 -10.06 2.07
C LEU A 37 -3.12 -8.77 2.46
N ILE A 38 -2.45 -7.63 2.23
CA ILE A 38 -3.02 -6.28 2.35
C ILE A 38 -3.08 -5.66 0.96
N ILE A 39 -4.23 -5.13 0.57
CA ILE A 39 -4.42 -4.43 -0.70
C ILE A 39 -4.83 -2.99 -0.41
N VAL A 40 -4.08 -2.03 -0.97
CA VAL A 40 -4.39 -0.61 -0.94
C VAL A 40 -4.65 -0.15 -2.37
N ASP A 41 -5.91 0.14 -2.69
CA ASP A 41 -6.31 0.67 -3.99
C ASP A 41 -6.17 2.21 -3.99
N ARG A 42 -5.70 2.78 -5.11
CA ARG A 42 -5.56 4.22 -5.37
C ARG A 42 -4.83 4.98 -4.25
N LEU A 43 -3.60 4.58 -3.95
CA LEU A 43 -2.79 5.21 -2.90
C LEU A 43 -2.64 6.72 -3.11
N GLU A 44 -2.58 7.18 -4.37
CA GLU A 44 -2.55 8.60 -4.73
C GLU A 44 -3.69 9.42 -4.12
N SER A 45 -4.86 8.82 -3.92
CA SER A 45 -6.04 9.52 -3.39
C SER A 45 -5.91 9.93 -1.93
N PHE A 46 -4.94 9.35 -1.19
CA PHE A 46 -4.66 9.70 0.20
C PHE A 46 -3.53 10.74 0.34
N LEU A 47 -2.86 11.09 -0.76
CA LEU A 47 -1.72 12.01 -0.74
C LEU A 47 -2.14 13.44 -1.05
N SER A 48 -3.16 13.62 -1.90
CA SER A 48 -3.69 14.94 -2.23
C SER A 48 -4.50 15.50 -1.06
N GLY A 49 -4.09 16.64 -0.52
CA GLY A 49 -4.83 17.33 0.55
C GLY A 49 -6.23 17.78 0.10
N PRO A 50 -7.12 18.18 1.05
CA PRO A 50 -8.51 18.60 0.75
C PRO A 50 -8.65 19.80 -0.21
N GLY A 51 -7.55 20.48 -0.54
CA GLY A 51 -7.48 21.58 -1.50
C GLY A 51 -6.89 21.11 -2.83
N GLY A 52 -7.66 20.35 -3.60
CA GLY A 52 -7.29 20.05 -4.98
C GLY A 52 -7.15 21.34 -5.79
N GLY A 53 -5.97 21.59 -6.33
CA GLY A 53 -5.79 22.52 -7.44
C GLY A 53 -4.67 23.54 -7.28
N SER A 54 -3.77 23.54 -8.26
CA SER A 54 -2.88 24.64 -8.66
C SER A 54 -1.86 25.11 -7.62
N GLN A 55 -0.66 24.52 -7.66
CA GLN A 55 0.54 25.22 -8.12
C GLN A 55 1.75 24.28 -8.14
N SER A 56 2.29 24.03 -9.33
CA SER A 56 3.69 23.74 -9.64
C SER A 56 4.58 23.22 -8.48
N GLY A 57 4.59 21.91 -8.27
CA GLY A 57 5.66 21.21 -7.54
C GLY A 57 5.12 20.23 -6.51
N PHE A 58 5.57 18.97 -6.60
CA PHE A 58 5.33 17.95 -5.58
C PHE A 58 5.68 18.51 -4.19
N HIS A 59 4.68 18.65 -3.32
CA HIS A 59 4.89 19.23 -2.00
C HIS A 59 5.68 18.24 -1.12
N PRO A 60 6.65 18.70 -0.30
CA PRO A 60 7.35 17.85 0.67
C PRO A 60 6.41 17.06 1.59
N GLU A 61 5.21 17.58 1.84
CA GLU A 61 4.16 16.95 2.63
C GLU A 61 3.61 15.67 1.97
N GLU A 62 3.40 15.67 0.65
CA GLU A 62 2.93 14.49 -0.09
C GLU A 62 3.97 13.36 -0.04
N LYS A 63 5.26 13.72 -0.18
CA LYS A 63 6.37 12.76 -0.05
C LYS A 63 6.46 12.19 1.36
N SER A 64 6.32 13.03 2.37
CA SER A 64 6.31 12.60 3.77
C SER A 64 5.11 11.70 4.07
N CYS A 65 3.94 12.03 3.52
CA CYS A 65 2.72 11.23 3.64
C CYS A 65 2.89 9.85 2.98
N ALA A 66 3.39 9.82 1.74
CA ALA A 66 3.67 8.58 1.03
C ALA A 66 4.69 7.70 1.78
N ALA A 67 5.77 8.30 2.29
CA ALA A 67 6.75 7.60 3.11
C ALA A 67 6.13 7.04 4.39
N HIS A 68 5.26 7.81 5.06
CA HIS A 68 4.60 7.38 6.29
C HIS A 68 3.65 6.19 6.05
N ILE A 69 2.80 6.27 5.03
CA ILE A 69 1.90 5.16 4.67
C ILE A 69 2.72 3.92 4.29
N ALA A 70 3.74 4.07 3.43
CA ALA A 70 4.56 2.94 3.00
C ALA A 70 5.33 2.30 4.15
N ALA A 71 5.90 3.11 5.05
CA ALA A 71 6.61 2.63 6.23
C ALA A 71 5.68 1.82 7.14
N LEU A 72 4.48 2.35 7.44
CA LEU A 72 3.52 1.66 8.31
C LEU A 72 3.02 0.36 7.67
N LEU A 73 2.73 0.37 6.37
CA LEU A 73 2.35 -0.86 5.66
C LEU A 73 3.45 -1.91 5.77
N CYS A 74 4.70 -1.53 5.48
CA CYS A 74 5.84 -2.44 5.54
C CYS A 74 6.05 -3.02 6.95
N ASP A 75 6.00 -2.16 7.98
CA ASP A 75 6.07 -2.57 9.39
C ASP A 75 4.95 -3.56 9.75
N THR A 76 3.72 -3.25 9.34
CA THR A 76 2.55 -4.12 9.55
C THR A 76 2.71 -5.47 8.86
N ALA A 77 3.17 -5.51 7.62
CA ALA A 77 3.39 -6.77 6.91
C ALA A 77 4.54 -7.58 7.52
N ALA A 78 5.59 -6.93 8.03
CA ALA A 78 6.66 -7.61 8.75
C ALA A 78 6.13 -8.22 10.05
N PHE A 79 5.35 -7.47 10.83
CA PHE A 79 4.67 -7.98 12.02
C PHE A 79 3.77 -9.18 11.70
N LEU A 80 2.88 -9.03 10.72
CA LEU A 80 1.95 -10.11 10.32
C LEU A 80 2.69 -11.34 9.81
N THR A 81 3.81 -11.17 9.12
CA THR A 81 4.68 -12.28 8.69
C THR A 81 5.20 -13.05 9.90
N GLN A 82 5.71 -12.36 10.92
CA GLN A 82 6.17 -13.03 12.16
C GLN A 82 5.02 -13.78 12.85
N VAL A 83 3.83 -13.17 12.93
CA VAL A 83 2.65 -13.82 13.54
C VAL A 83 2.21 -15.05 12.72
N LEU A 84 2.25 -14.97 11.39
CA LEU A 84 1.93 -16.08 10.49
C LEU A 84 2.94 -17.23 10.62
N GLU A 85 4.24 -16.93 10.70
CA GLU A 85 5.32 -17.90 10.87
C GLU A 85 5.23 -18.63 12.22
N GLN A 86 4.94 -17.90 13.31
CA GLN A 86 4.75 -18.47 14.64
C GLN A 86 3.58 -19.47 14.70
N ARG A 87 2.60 -19.33 13.80
CA ARG A 87 1.38 -20.14 13.80
C ARG A 87 1.46 -21.41 12.95
N GLY A 88 2.52 -21.59 12.16
CA GLY A 88 2.74 -22.82 11.41
C GLY A 88 3.84 -22.71 10.36
N SER A 89 4.63 -23.78 10.23
CA SER A 89 5.86 -23.88 9.43
C SER A 89 5.69 -23.84 7.89
N SER A 90 4.55 -23.37 7.38
CA SER A 90 4.28 -23.31 5.93
C SER A 90 3.49 -22.06 5.51
N SER A 91 3.31 -21.07 6.39
CA SER A 91 2.60 -19.85 6.01
C SER A 91 3.50 -18.97 5.16
N ALA A 92 3.01 -18.57 3.98
CA ALA A 92 3.68 -17.57 3.17
C ALA A 92 3.74 -16.23 3.94
N PRO A 93 4.77 -15.39 3.71
CA PRO A 93 4.86 -14.08 4.34
C PRO A 93 3.65 -13.22 3.97
N CYS A 94 3.32 -12.26 4.84
CA CYS A 94 2.29 -11.28 4.52
C CYS A 94 2.75 -10.43 3.32
N ARG A 95 1.89 -10.30 2.31
CA ARG A 95 2.17 -9.54 1.09
C ARG A 95 1.42 -8.22 1.10
N ILE A 96 1.96 -7.21 0.42
CA ILE A 96 1.28 -5.94 0.20
C ILE A 96 1.11 -5.74 -1.30
N ILE A 97 -0.07 -5.29 -1.71
CA ILE A 97 -0.31 -4.75 -3.06
C ILE A 97 -0.77 -3.31 -2.89
N ALA A 98 -0.01 -2.38 -3.44
CA ALA A 98 -0.41 -0.98 -3.52
C ALA A 98 -0.55 -0.59 -4.98
N SER A 99 -1.70 -0.01 -5.33
CA SER A 99 -1.88 0.61 -6.64
C SER A 99 -1.65 2.11 -6.54
N PHE A 100 -0.98 2.66 -7.54
CA PHE A 100 -0.68 4.07 -7.64
C PHE A 100 -0.83 4.50 -9.09
N LEU A 101 -1.65 5.53 -9.34
CA LEU A 101 -1.80 6.16 -10.64
C LEU A 101 -1.14 7.54 -10.59
N PRO A 102 0.05 7.73 -11.22
CA PRO A 102 0.66 9.05 -11.28
C PRO A 102 -0.21 10.00 -12.10
N GLU A 103 -0.36 11.23 -11.61
CA GLU A 103 -1.03 12.28 -12.37
C GLU A 103 -0.14 12.66 -13.55
N VAL A 104 -0.54 12.26 -14.76
CA VAL A 104 0.16 12.68 -15.99
C VAL A 104 -0.11 14.17 -16.17
N ASN A 105 0.88 14.98 -15.81
CA ASN A 105 0.91 16.37 -16.22
C ASN A 105 1.00 16.41 -17.76
N ALA A 106 -0.08 16.81 -18.41
CA ALA A 106 -0.13 17.06 -19.84
C ALA A 106 0.83 18.21 -20.19
N GLY A 107 2.11 17.88 -20.42
CA GLY A 107 3.16 18.85 -20.73
C GLY A 107 4.50 18.64 -20.02
N GLY A 108 4.59 17.68 -19.09
CA GLY A 108 5.86 17.31 -18.44
C GLY A 108 6.69 16.34 -19.28
N ASP A 109 8.02 16.42 -19.17
CA ASP A 109 8.96 15.50 -19.81
C ASP A 109 8.61 14.04 -19.44
N PRO A 110 8.32 13.15 -20.41
CA PRO A 110 7.98 11.75 -20.15
C PRO A 110 9.11 10.97 -19.47
N SER A 111 10.33 11.52 -19.38
CA SER A 111 11.46 10.96 -18.66
C SER A 111 11.52 11.31 -17.17
N ALA A 112 10.71 12.26 -16.68
CA ALA A 112 10.71 12.65 -15.28
C ALA A 112 9.99 11.60 -14.43
N THR A 113 10.74 10.86 -13.61
CA THR A 113 10.18 9.93 -12.62
C THR A 113 9.40 10.72 -11.58
N ASP A 114 8.15 10.31 -11.32
CA ASP A 114 7.34 10.87 -10.23
C ASP A 114 8.09 10.69 -8.89
N PRO A 115 8.40 11.78 -8.16
CA PRO A 115 9.17 11.71 -6.94
C PRO A 115 8.41 11.04 -5.78
N ILE A 116 7.07 10.91 -5.86
CA ILE A 116 6.30 10.07 -4.95
C ILE A 116 6.57 8.60 -5.27
N LEU A 117 6.61 8.23 -6.55
CA LEU A 117 6.96 6.87 -6.95
C LEU A 117 8.37 6.49 -6.47
N ASP A 118 9.34 7.41 -6.53
CA ASP A 118 10.70 7.18 -5.98
C ASP A 118 10.70 6.93 -4.47
N VAL A 119 9.87 7.66 -3.70
CA VAL A 119 9.68 7.39 -2.28
C VAL A 119 9.11 5.99 -2.08
N LEU A 120 7.98 5.66 -2.73
CA LEU A 120 7.32 4.37 -2.58
C LEU A 120 8.24 3.20 -3.00
N ASP A 121 9.04 3.40 -4.04
CA ASP A 121 10.01 2.43 -4.53
C ASP A 121 11.03 2.05 -3.46
N ARG A 122 11.57 3.03 -2.72
CA ARG A 122 12.53 2.76 -1.66
C ARG A 122 11.98 1.90 -0.52
N TYR A 123 10.67 1.99 -0.24
CA TYR A 123 10.01 1.18 0.78
C TYR A 123 9.60 -0.21 0.28
N PHE A 124 9.07 -0.30 -0.95
CA PHE A 124 8.55 -1.57 -1.48
C PHE A 124 9.62 -2.47 -2.12
N GLN A 125 10.84 -1.96 -2.36
CA GLN A 125 11.97 -2.76 -2.85
C GLN A 125 12.65 -3.63 -1.78
N VAL A 126 12.20 -3.59 -0.51
CA VAL A 126 12.84 -4.35 0.57
C VAL A 126 12.55 -5.84 0.40
N PRO A 127 13.56 -6.70 0.14
CA PRO A 127 13.37 -8.10 -0.29
C PRO A 127 12.70 -9.01 0.74
N THR A 128 12.55 -8.56 1.99
CA THR A 128 11.83 -9.29 3.04
C THR A 128 10.30 -9.15 2.94
N LEU A 129 9.80 -8.21 2.14
CA LEU A 129 8.36 -7.97 1.96
C LEU A 129 8.03 -8.11 0.47
N GLN A 130 7.14 -9.06 0.12
CA GLN A 130 6.69 -9.21 -1.26
C GLN A 130 5.64 -8.15 -1.58
N CYS A 131 6.10 -6.90 -1.69
CA CYS A 131 5.31 -5.73 -2.02
C CYS A 131 5.21 -5.62 -3.55
N HIS A 132 4.03 -5.92 -4.10
CA HIS A 132 3.79 -5.71 -5.52
C HIS A 132 3.18 -4.32 -5.74
N ARG A 133 3.85 -3.53 -6.58
CA ARG A 133 3.32 -2.25 -7.04
C ARG A 133 2.64 -2.43 -8.38
N ILE A 134 1.37 -2.02 -8.47
CA ILE A 134 0.63 -1.97 -9.72
C ILE A 134 0.52 -0.51 -10.16
N ILE A 135 1.35 -0.11 -11.13
CA ILE A 135 1.23 1.19 -11.78
C ILE A 135 0.24 1.02 -12.93
N LYS A 136 -0.93 1.65 -12.84
CA LYS A 136 -1.82 1.76 -14.00
C LYS A 136 -1.30 2.90 -14.86
N LYS A 137 -0.77 2.62 -16.06
CA LYS A 137 -0.68 3.66 -17.10
C LYS A 137 -2.01 3.69 -17.84
N GLY A 138 -2.53 4.89 -18.10
CA GLY A 138 -3.88 5.10 -18.62
C GLY A 138 -4.27 4.11 -19.72
N GLY A 139 -5.27 3.27 -19.45
CA GLY A 139 -5.92 2.39 -20.44
C GLY A 139 -5.86 0.89 -20.18
N GLU A 140 -4.89 0.36 -19.43
CA GLU A 140 -4.73 -1.09 -19.30
C GLU A 140 -5.17 -1.62 -17.92
N LYS A 141 -6.23 -2.43 -17.93
CA LYS A 141 -6.77 -3.14 -16.76
C LYS A 141 -5.85 -4.32 -16.44
N LEU A 142 -5.04 -4.22 -15.39
CA LEU A 142 -4.32 -5.36 -14.85
C LEU A 142 -5.29 -6.22 -14.01
N PHE A 143 -5.36 -7.51 -14.36
CA PHE A 143 -6.23 -8.48 -13.70
C PHE A 143 -5.52 -9.10 -12.49
N LEU A 144 -6.28 -9.42 -11.44
CA LEU A 144 -5.80 -10.11 -10.23
C LEU A 144 -5.08 -11.45 -10.51
N SER A 145 -5.17 -11.98 -11.73
CA SER A 145 -4.55 -13.24 -12.17
C SER A 145 -3.03 -13.18 -12.34
N ASP A 146 -2.41 -12.00 -12.31
CA ASP A 146 -0.97 -11.84 -12.55
C ASP A 146 -0.11 -11.93 -11.27
N ILE A 147 -0.74 -12.17 -10.12
CA ILE A 147 -0.05 -12.29 -8.83
C ILE A 147 -0.03 -13.77 -8.45
N ARG A 148 1.06 -14.47 -8.83
CA ARG A 148 1.38 -15.82 -8.37
C ARG A 148 2.22 -15.75 -7.09
#